data_AF-A0AA43FLX6-F1
#
_entry.id   AF-A0AA43FLX6-F1
#
_cell.length_a   1.000
_cell.length_b   1.000
_cell.length_c   1.000
_cell.angle_alpha   90.00
_cell.angle_beta   90.00
_cell.angle_gamma   90.00
#
_symmetry.space_group_name_H-M   'P 1'
#
loop_
_entity.id
_entity.type
_entity.pdbx_description
1 polymer ?
#
loop_
_entity_poly.entity_id
_entity_poly.type
_entity_poly.pdbx_seq_one_letter_code
_entity_poly.pdbx_strand_id
1 'polypeptide(L)'
;MRYIPLSPQDKEKALATIGASSVDQLFADIPEAARMNHPLQIPGPLPEMDLMDWFETAAEKNTHAGPRKTFIGAGAYVHHVPVAVDHLISRTEFFTCYTPYQPEVSQGTLAAIYEFQTYTAAL
;
A
#
# COMPACT_ATOMS: atom_id res chain seq x y z
N MET A 1 2.37 -4.13 -13.55
CA MET A 1 3.35 -5.01 -12.83
C MET A 1 2.70 -6.33 -12.40
N ARG A 2 3.41 -7.47 -12.38
CA ARG A 2 2.83 -8.74 -11.88
C ARG A 2 2.91 -8.78 -10.35
N TYR A 3 1.76 -8.67 -9.67
CA TYR A 3 1.69 -8.65 -8.20
C TYR A 3 2.20 -9.94 -7.54
N ILE A 4 1.87 -11.09 -8.13
CA ILE A 4 2.35 -12.39 -7.67
C ILE A 4 3.59 -12.77 -8.49
N PRO A 5 4.81 -12.74 -7.90
CA PRO A 5 6.05 -12.95 -8.64
C PRO A 5 6.28 -14.41 -9.02
N LEU A 6 5.61 -15.35 -8.34
CA LEU A 6 5.79 -16.80 -8.55
C LEU A 6 5.26 -17.24 -9.92
N SER A 7 6.13 -17.91 -10.68
CA SER A 7 5.75 -18.67 -11.87
C SER A 7 5.03 -19.97 -11.49
N PRO A 8 4.31 -20.63 -12.42
CA PRO A 8 3.78 -21.98 -12.20
C PRO A 8 4.86 -22.98 -11.76
N GLN A 9 6.06 -22.89 -12.35
CA GLN A 9 7.19 -23.76 -12.01
C GLN A 9 7.70 -23.52 -10.58
N ASP A 10 7.74 -22.26 -10.12
CA ASP A 10 8.12 -21.95 -8.73
C ASP A 10 7.11 -22.55 -7.75
N LYS A 11 5.81 -22.51 -8.10
CA LYS A 11 4.75 -23.11 -7.27
C LYS A 11 4.90 -24.63 -7.20
N GLU A 12 5.13 -25.31 -8.33
CA GLU A 12 5.35 -26.75 -8.36
C GLU A 12 6.56 -27.16 -7.51
N LYS A 13 7.68 -26.43 -7.65
CA LYS A 13 8.89 -26.66 -6.85
C LYS A 13 8.65 -26.46 -5.36
N ALA A 14 7.94 -25.40 -4.98
CA ALA A 14 7.60 -25.12 -3.59
C ALA A 14 6.71 -26.24 -3.00
N LEU A 15 5.68 -26.67 -3.72
CA LEU A 15 4.79 -27.77 -3.32
C LEU A 15 5.54 -29.09 -3.16
N ALA A 16 6.40 -29.44 -4.12
CA ALA A 16 7.23 -30.65 -4.04
C ALA A 16 8.19 -30.61 -2.83
N THR A 17 8.75 -29.44 -2.49
CA THR A 17 9.66 -29.26 -1.36
C THR A 17 8.99 -29.58 -0.02
N ILE A 18 7.71 -29.21 0.12
CA ILE A 18 6.93 -29.44 1.35
C ILE A 18 6.10 -30.73 1.30
N GLY A 19 6.20 -31.51 0.22
CA GLY A 19 5.46 -32.76 0.04
C GLY A 19 3.95 -32.60 -0.18
N ALA A 20 3.48 -31.41 -0.59
CA ALA A 20 2.08 -31.14 -0.89
C ALA A 20 1.78 -31.39 -2.37
N SER A 21 0.61 -31.97 -2.68
CA SER A 21 0.19 -32.22 -4.05
C SER A 21 -0.65 -31.08 -4.66
N SER A 22 -1.16 -30.16 -3.83
CA SER A 22 -1.91 -28.98 -4.29
C SER A 22 -1.85 -27.85 -3.27
N VAL A 23 -2.19 -26.63 -3.72
CA VAL A 23 -2.33 -25.45 -2.84
C VAL A 23 -3.46 -25.65 -1.83
N ASP A 24 -4.53 -26.37 -2.19
CA ASP A 24 -5.68 -26.61 -1.30
C ASP A 24 -5.30 -27.38 -0.03
N GLN A 25 -4.28 -28.24 -0.10
CA GLN A 25 -3.77 -28.96 1.07
C GLN A 25 -3.17 -28.03 2.13
N LEU A 26 -2.69 -26.84 1.74
CA LEU A 26 -2.11 -25.86 2.67
C LEU A 26 -3.17 -25.22 3.58
N PHE A 27 -4.45 -25.39 3.26
CA PHE A 27 -5.58 -24.87 4.03
C PHE A 27 -6.27 -25.95 4.87
N ALA A 28 -5.69 -27.16 4.99
CA ALA A 28 -6.29 -28.29 5.72
C ALA A 28 -6.70 -27.94 7.17
N ASP A 29 -5.93 -27.08 7.84
CA ASP A 29 -6.16 -26.66 9.23
C ASP A 29 -7.36 -25.71 9.41
N ILE A 30 -7.88 -25.15 8.31
CA ILE A 30 -9.09 -24.32 8.34
C ILE A 30 -10.31 -25.27 8.30
N PRO A 31 -11.21 -25.28 9.30
CA PRO A 31 -12.41 -26.12 9.27
C PRO A 31 -13.24 -25.86 8.01
N GLU A 32 -13.78 -26.90 7.38
CA GLU A 32 -14.54 -26.77 6.12
C GLU A 32 -15.71 -25.80 6.25
N ALA A 33 -16.42 -25.82 7.39
CA ALA A 33 -17.51 -24.90 7.69
C ALA A 33 -17.09 -23.41 7.76
N ALA A 34 -15.80 -23.12 7.95
CA ALA A 34 -15.24 -21.77 7.93
C ALA A 34 -14.66 -21.39 6.56
N ARG A 35 -14.61 -22.31 5.60
CA ARG A 35 -14.13 -22.04 4.24
C ARG A 35 -15.28 -21.49 3.40
N MET A 36 -14.96 -20.47 2.62
CA MET A 36 -15.89 -19.92 1.64
C MET A 36 -15.99 -20.89 0.46
N ASN A 37 -17.21 -21.32 0.12
CA ASN A 37 -17.49 -22.30 -0.93
C ASN A 37 -18.05 -21.68 -2.23
N HIS A 38 -18.01 -20.35 -2.33
CA HIS A 38 -18.42 -19.60 -3.51
C HIS A 38 -17.38 -18.51 -3.82
N PRO A 39 -17.30 -18.01 -5.06
CA PRO A 39 -16.45 -16.88 -5.37
C PRO A 39 -16.84 -15.61 -4.59
N LEU A 40 -15.88 -14.70 -4.38
CA LEU A 40 -16.17 -13.36 -3.88
C LEU A 40 -17.11 -12.64 -4.87
N GLN A 41 -18.16 -12.02 -4.36
CA GLN A 41 -19.11 -11.23 -5.16
C GLN A 41 -18.56 -9.81 -5.38
N ILE A 42 -17.44 -9.72 -6.10
CA ILE A 42 -16.79 -8.45 -6.45
C ILE A 42 -16.70 -8.30 -7.97
N PRO A 43 -16.61 -7.07 -8.50
CA PRO A 43 -16.26 -6.86 -9.90
C PRO A 43 -14.98 -7.62 -10.26
N GLY A 44 -14.91 -8.12 -11.49
CA GLY A 44 -13.74 -8.80 -12.01
C GLY A 44 -12.50 -7.89 -12.05
N PRO A 45 -11.31 -8.47 -12.31
CA PRO A 45 -10.09 -7.69 -12.43
C PRO A 45 -10.18 -6.73 -13.62
N LEU A 46 -9.66 -5.51 -13.44
CA LEU A 46 -9.44 -4.55 -14.50
C LEU A 46 -7.97 -4.55 -14.94
N PRO A 47 -7.68 -4.38 -16.24
CA PRO A 47 -6.35 -4.00 -16.70
C PRO A 47 -5.84 -2.75 -15.98
N GLU A 48 -4.52 -2.63 -15.83
CA GLU A 48 -3.89 -1.54 -15.08
C GLU A 48 -4.28 -0.16 -15.63
N MET A 49 -4.33 0.01 -16.96
CA MET A 49 -4.74 1.28 -17.59
C MET A 49 -6.21 1.60 -17.30
N ASP A 50 -7.12 0.65 -17.56
CA ASP A 50 -8.56 0.81 -17.31
C ASP A 50 -8.86 1.14 -15.82
N LEU A 51 -8.08 0.58 -14.90
CA LEU A 51 -8.20 0.86 -13.47
C LEU A 51 -7.79 2.30 -13.14
N MET A 52 -6.71 2.81 -13.74
CA MET A 52 -6.26 4.19 -13.56
C MET A 52 -7.29 5.18 -14.12
N ASP A 53 -7.78 4.94 -15.34
CA ASP A 53 -8.83 5.76 -15.97
C ASP A 53 -10.11 5.80 -15.12
N TRP A 54 -10.47 4.66 -14.52
CA TRP A 54 -11.61 4.57 -13.61
C TRP A 54 -11.43 5.46 -12.38
N PHE A 55 -10.25 5.43 -11.74
CA PHE A 55 -9.96 6.28 -10.56
C PHE A 55 -9.93 7.77 -10.92
N GLU A 56 -9.36 8.13 -12.07
CA GLU A 56 -9.37 9.51 -12.56
C GLU A 56 -10.80 10.01 -12.78
N THR A 57 -11.61 9.26 -13.52
CA THR A 57 -13.02 9.57 -13.78
C THR A 57 -13.84 9.66 -12.48
N ALA A 58 -13.55 8.79 -11.51
CA ALA A 58 -14.21 8.83 -10.21
C ALA A 58 -13.81 10.09 -9.42
N ALA A 59 -12.55 10.49 -9.48
CA ALA A 59 -12.02 11.67 -8.79
C ALA A 59 -12.65 12.98 -9.30
N GLU A 60 -12.95 13.08 -10.60
CA GLU A 60 -13.59 14.26 -11.22
C GLU A 60 -15.00 14.56 -10.68
N LYS A 61 -15.66 13.57 -10.05
CA LYS A 61 -16.96 13.79 -9.40
C LYS A 61 -16.84 14.61 -8.12
N ASN A 62 -15.64 14.75 -7.57
CA ASN A 62 -15.39 15.57 -6.38
C ASN A 62 -15.29 17.05 -6.75
N THR A 63 -15.73 17.91 -5.83
CA THR A 63 -15.39 19.35 -5.93
C THR A 63 -13.99 19.56 -5.38
N HIS A 64 -13.00 19.70 -6.27
CA HIS A 64 -11.60 19.89 -5.86
C HIS A 64 -11.39 21.18 -5.07
N ALA A 65 -10.65 21.07 -3.96
CA ALA A 65 -10.18 22.21 -3.18
C ALA A 65 -8.98 22.94 -3.82
N GLY A 66 -8.25 22.32 -4.76
CA GLY A 66 -7.09 22.90 -5.43
C GLY A 66 -7.34 24.27 -6.10
N PRO A 67 -8.36 24.41 -6.98
CA PRO A 67 -8.67 25.69 -7.63
C PRO A 67 -9.51 26.64 -6.77
N ARG A 68 -9.96 26.24 -5.57
CA ARG A 68 -10.90 27.01 -4.73
C ARG A 68 -10.28 27.33 -3.38
N LYS A 69 -10.32 28.60 -2.97
CA LYS A 69 -9.88 28.98 -1.63
C LYS A 69 -10.86 28.40 -0.60
N THR A 70 -10.38 27.46 0.21
CA THR A 70 -11.15 26.81 1.28
C THR A 70 -10.79 27.46 2.61
N PHE A 71 -11.78 28.03 3.31
CA PHE A 71 -11.58 28.78 4.56
C PHE A 71 -12.38 28.23 5.75
N ILE A 72 -12.90 27.00 5.64
CA ILE A 72 -13.69 26.36 6.71
C ILE A 72 -12.85 26.13 7.98
N GLY A 73 -11.55 25.85 7.83
CA GLY A 73 -10.64 25.60 8.96
C GLY A 73 -10.95 24.28 9.67
N ALA A 74 -11.18 24.34 10.98
CA ALA A 74 -11.47 23.19 11.84
C ALA A 74 -10.35 22.12 11.89
N GLY A 75 -9.09 22.56 11.95
CA GLY A 75 -7.93 21.67 12.08
C GLY A 75 -7.30 21.23 10.76
N ALA A 76 -7.90 21.58 9.61
CA ALA A 76 -7.30 21.39 8.29
C ALA A 76 -7.19 22.72 7.55
N TYR A 77 -5.98 23.04 7.09
CA TYR A 77 -5.68 24.32 6.46
C TYR A 77 -4.87 24.08 5.18
N VAL A 78 -5.30 24.73 4.10
CA VAL A 78 -4.53 24.73 2.84
C VAL A 78 -3.19 25.42 3.11
N HIS A 79 -2.11 24.74 2.78
CA HIS A 79 -0.75 25.24 2.90
C HIS A 79 0.07 24.83 1.68
N HIS A 80 1.16 25.54 1.45
CA HIS A 80 2.07 25.23 0.36
C HIS A 80 2.87 23.96 0.71
N VAL A 81 2.78 22.95 -0.14
CA VAL A 81 3.62 21.75 -0.09
C VAL A 81 4.75 21.93 -1.11
N PRO A 82 6.02 21.97 -0.68
CA PRO A 82 7.15 22.10 -1.62
C PRO A 82 7.22 20.93 -2.60
N VAL A 83 7.57 21.21 -3.86
CA VAL A 83 7.70 20.20 -4.93
C VAL A 83 8.65 19.03 -4.59
N ALA A 84 9.63 19.27 -3.71
CA ALA A 84 10.54 18.23 -3.24
C ALA A 84 9.81 17.11 -2.48
N VAL A 85 8.66 17.40 -1.85
CA VAL A 85 7.88 16.41 -1.09
C VAL A 85 7.35 15.32 -2.01
N ASP A 86 6.78 15.66 -3.18
CA ASP A 86 6.25 14.68 -4.15
C ASP A 86 7.35 13.70 -4.61
N HIS A 87 8.56 14.22 -4.81
CA HIS A 87 9.72 13.38 -5.15
C HIS A 87 10.15 12.49 -3.97
N LEU A 88 10.15 13.00 -2.74
CA LEU A 88 10.53 12.22 -1.57
C LEU A 88 9.53 11.10 -1.28
N ILE A 89 8.22 11.37 -1.34
CA ILE A 89 7.20 10.37 -1.00
C ILE A 89 7.04 9.29 -2.08
N SER A 90 7.51 9.54 -3.30
CA SER A 90 7.52 8.55 -4.39
C SER A 90 8.73 7.60 -4.36
N ARG A 91 9.68 7.81 -3.45
CA ARG A 91 10.85 6.94 -3.27
C ARG A 91 10.52 5.73 -2.39
N THR A 92 10.84 4.53 -2.90
CA THR A 92 10.46 3.25 -2.28
C THR A 92 11.03 3.07 -0.88
N GLU A 93 12.21 3.59 -0.60
CA GLU A 93 12.84 3.56 0.71
C GLU A 93 12.05 4.32 1.79
N PHE A 94 11.18 5.25 1.42
CA PHE A 94 10.32 5.97 2.37
C PHE A 94 8.92 5.36 2.47
N PHE A 95 8.34 4.86 1.38
CA PHE A 95 6.96 4.38 1.39
C PHE A 95 6.79 2.86 1.58
N THR A 96 7.84 2.04 1.39
CA THR A 96 7.77 0.58 1.55
C THR A 96 8.36 0.06 2.86
N CYS A 97 9.21 0.85 3.54
CA CYS A 97 9.77 0.45 4.82
C CYS A 97 8.69 0.43 5.92
N TYR A 98 8.84 -0.46 6.89
CA TYR A 98 7.93 -0.53 8.04
C TYR A 98 8.56 0.10 9.30
N THR A 99 8.00 -0.19 10.48
CA THR A 99 8.55 0.26 11.76
C THR A 99 10.05 -0.06 11.87
N PRO A 100 10.91 0.91 12.26
CA PRO A 100 12.36 0.76 12.25
C PRO A 100 12.88 -0.08 13.43
N TYR A 101 12.45 -1.34 13.53
CA TYR A 101 12.90 -2.28 14.56
C TYR A 101 14.36 -2.69 14.42
N GLN A 102 14.94 -2.55 13.22
CA GLN A 102 16.34 -2.83 12.93
C GLN A 102 17.09 -1.50 12.73
N PRO A 103 17.60 -0.89 13.82
CA PRO A 103 18.12 0.48 13.77
C PRO A 103 19.33 0.63 12.86
N GLU A 104 20.20 -0.37 12.75
CA GLU A 104 21.44 -0.34 11.96
C GLU A 104 21.18 -0.12 10.46
N VAL A 105 19.99 -0.54 9.98
CA VAL A 105 19.56 -0.40 8.58
C VAL A 105 18.42 0.60 8.40
N SER A 106 18.06 1.33 9.46
CA SER A 106 16.91 2.26 9.48
C SER A 106 17.27 3.67 9.95
N GLN A 107 18.56 4.03 9.99
CA GLN A 107 19.03 5.31 10.53
C GLN A 107 18.41 6.54 9.82
N GLY A 108 18.12 6.47 8.52
CA GLY A 108 17.48 7.57 7.80
C GLY A 108 16.09 7.91 8.34
N THR A 109 15.22 6.91 8.48
CA THR A 109 13.86 7.08 9.04
C THR A 109 13.92 7.49 10.52
N LEU A 110 14.84 6.90 11.29
CA LEU A 110 15.01 7.26 12.71
C LEU A 110 15.46 8.71 12.87
N ALA A 111 16.38 9.20 12.03
CA ALA A 111 16.79 10.60 12.03
C ALA A 111 15.63 11.53 11.67
N ALA A 112 14.85 11.22 10.63
CA ALA A 112 13.69 12.01 10.25
C ALA A 112 12.63 12.09 11.37
N ILE A 113 12.39 10.97 12.08
CA ILE A 113 11.50 10.94 13.25
C ILE A 113 12.08 11.80 14.39
N TYR A 114 13.38 11.69 14.68
CA TYR A 114 14.04 12.49 15.70
C TYR A 114 14.00 13.99 15.38
N GLU A 115 14.21 14.37 14.12
CA GLU A 115 14.07 15.75 13.66
C GLU A 115 12.64 16.27 13.82
N PHE A 116 11.63 15.45 13.49
CA PHE A 116 10.23 15.79 13.72
C PHE A 116 9.90 15.95 15.21
N GLN A 117 10.41 15.07 16.07
CA GLN A 117 10.29 15.19 17.53
C GLN A 117 10.94 16.46 18.05
N THR A 118 12.14 16.77 17.57
CA THR A 118 12.90 17.97 17.94
C THR A 118 12.13 19.23 17.53
N TYR A 119 11.62 19.27 16.29
CA TYR A 119 10.79 20.35 15.80
C TYR A 119 9.55 20.56 16.68
N THR A 120 8.83 19.47 16.99
CA THR A 120 7.62 19.53 17.82
C THR A 120 7.90 19.99 19.24
N ALA A 121 9.02 19.56 19.84
CA ALA A 121 9.42 19.94 21.19
C ALA A 121 9.95 21.37 21.30
N ALA A 122 10.37 21.96 20.17
CA ALA A 122 10.86 23.34 20.10
C ALA A 122 9.75 24.38 19.85
N LEU A 123 8.54 23.92 19.49
CA LEU A 123 7.32 24.74 19.36
C LEU A 123 6.63 24.95 20.71
#